data_AF-A0A3N1SY15-F1
#
_entry.id   AF-A0A3N1SY15-F1
#
_cell.length_a   1.000
_cell.length_b   1.000
_cell.length_c   1.000
_cell.angle_alpha   90.00
_cell.angle_beta   90.00
_cell.angle_gamma   90.00
#
_symmetry.space_group_name_H-M   'P 1'
#
loop_
_entity.id
_entity.type
_entity.pdbx_description
1 polymer ?
#
loop_
_entity_poly.entity_id
_entity_poly.type
_entity_poly.pdbx_seq_one_letter_code
_entity_poly.pdbx_strand_id
1 'polypeptide(L)'
;MRRIVVHVFDEAMGWLVNRVTIGRTEGPHGRTGRGSSVRLLALVLTTALGLLIGGIGATGASAASVCAGRPAKTLKFGTGELRVYKNRSYACALAVAAKPGARRKMSVQIQPRGGHPVVDSGNFTRQAGPVTVHALNRCVRVSGTISGRTGTTGWILC
;
A
#
# COMPACT_ATOMS: atom_id res chain seq x y z
N MET A 1 -13.85 -30.15 -3.49
CA MET A 1 -12.79 -29.26 -4.01
C MET A 1 -13.44 -28.19 -4.88
N ARG A 2 -13.66 -26.97 -4.38
CA ARG A 2 -14.38 -25.92 -5.12
C ARG A 2 -13.43 -25.25 -6.13
N ARG A 3 -13.56 -25.59 -7.41
CA ARG A 3 -12.98 -24.81 -8.52
C ARG A 3 -13.69 -23.46 -8.56
N ILE A 4 -13.05 -22.43 -8.01
CA ILE A 4 -13.50 -21.05 -8.22
C ILE A 4 -13.10 -20.73 -9.66
N VAL A 5 -14.10 -20.76 -10.54
CA VAL A 5 -14.01 -20.21 -11.89
C VAL A 5 -13.80 -18.71 -11.71
N VAL A 6 -12.54 -18.27 -11.77
CA VAL A 6 -12.22 -16.85 -11.97
C VAL A 6 -12.70 -16.54 -13.38
N HIS A 7 -13.86 -15.89 -13.49
CA HIS A 7 -14.26 -15.26 -14.73
C HIS A 7 -13.15 -14.25 -15.07
N VAL A 8 -12.27 -14.66 -15.98
CA VAL A 8 -11.44 -13.76 -16.76
C VAL A 8 -12.45 -12.93 -17.53
N PHE A 9 -12.70 -11.72 -17.04
CA PHE A 9 -13.37 -10.71 -17.82
C PHE A 9 -12.33 -10.27 -18.86
N ASP A 10 -12.35 -10.98 -19.97
CA ASP A 10 -11.68 -10.63 -21.22
C ASP A 10 -12.52 -9.53 -21.85
N GLU A 11 -12.17 -8.27 -21.61
CA GLU A 11 -12.71 -7.15 -22.38
C GLU A 11 -11.56 -6.34 -22.95
N ALA A 12 -11.37 -6.55 -24.26
CA ALA A 12 -10.74 -5.63 -25.17
C ALA A 12 -11.49 -4.28 -25.19
N MET A 13 -10.78 -3.25 -25.64
CA MET A 13 -11.26 -1.91 -26.00
C MET A 13 -11.67 -0.97 -24.85
N GLY A 14 -10.93 0.13 -24.76
CA GLY A 14 -11.30 1.25 -23.89
C GLY A 14 -10.13 2.14 -23.55
N TRP A 15 -9.43 2.63 -24.58
CA TRP A 15 -8.64 3.85 -24.45
C TRP A 15 -9.48 4.91 -23.75
N LEU A 16 -9.10 5.35 -22.56
CA LEU A 16 -9.33 6.71 -22.08
C LEU A 16 -8.27 7.03 -21.04
N VAL A 17 -7.28 7.74 -21.57
CA VAL A 17 -6.30 8.57 -20.89
C VAL A 17 -6.85 9.20 -19.61
N ASN A 18 -6.09 9.08 -18.52
CA ASN A 18 -6.08 10.12 -17.51
C ASN A 18 -4.63 10.47 -17.19
N ARG A 19 -4.12 11.45 -17.95
CA ARG A 19 -2.98 12.28 -17.54
C ARG A 19 -3.42 13.05 -16.29
N VAL A 20 -3.04 12.60 -15.11
CA VAL A 20 -3.02 13.48 -13.94
C VAL A 20 -1.67 14.19 -13.94
N THR A 21 -1.72 15.44 -14.37
CA THR A 21 -0.66 16.43 -14.31
C THR A 21 -0.23 16.64 -12.86
N ILE A 22 1.06 16.47 -12.60
CA ILE A 22 1.71 16.84 -11.34
C ILE A 22 1.83 18.36 -11.33
N GLY A 23 0.91 19.03 -10.63
CA GLY A 23 1.02 20.45 -10.30
C GLY A 23 2.16 20.67 -9.31
N ARG A 24 3.23 21.30 -9.80
CA ARG A 24 4.44 21.66 -9.07
C ARG A 24 4.27 23.08 -8.49
N THR A 25 4.55 23.20 -7.19
CA THR A 25 5.16 24.33 -6.44
C THR A 25 4.77 25.78 -6.72
N GLU A 26 4.42 26.51 -5.65
CA GLU A 26 4.88 27.86 -5.21
C GLU A 26 4.08 28.24 -3.96
N GLY A 27 4.64 28.37 -2.75
CA GLY A 27 5.44 29.52 -2.28
C GLY A 27 4.59 30.38 -1.32
N PRO A 28 4.83 30.42 0.01
CA PRO A 28 3.96 31.12 0.95
C PRO A 28 4.20 32.64 0.99
N HIS A 29 3.08 33.38 0.99
CA HIS A 29 2.98 34.81 1.24
C HIS A 29 3.46 35.21 2.65
N GLY A 30 4.16 36.33 2.70
CA GLY A 30 4.68 36.92 3.93
C GLY A 30 3.62 37.55 4.84
N ARG A 31 4.04 37.77 6.10
CA ARG A 31 3.47 38.80 6.96
C ARG A 31 4.55 39.44 7.82
N THR A 32 4.62 40.75 7.64
CA THR A 32 5.26 41.78 8.46
C THR A 32 4.75 41.77 9.89
N GLY A 33 5.64 41.97 10.87
CA GLY A 33 5.29 42.14 12.28
C GLY A 33 6.48 42.61 13.12
N ARG A 34 6.53 43.92 13.36
CA ARG A 34 7.57 44.74 13.98
C ARG A 34 7.47 44.71 15.52
N GLY A 35 8.58 44.67 16.25
CA GLY A 35 8.58 44.87 17.70
C GLY A 35 9.89 44.55 18.40
N SER A 36 10.80 45.53 18.46
CA SER A 36 11.98 45.52 19.33
C SER A 36 11.57 45.59 20.79
N SER A 37 12.23 44.84 21.68
CA SER A 37 12.68 45.31 23.00
C SER A 37 13.54 44.26 23.69
N VAL A 38 14.84 44.55 23.71
CA VAL A 38 15.83 44.03 24.64
C VAL A 38 15.36 44.34 26.06
N ARG A 39 15.23 43.34 26.95
CA ARG A 39 15.66 43.41 28.37
C ARG A 39 15.94 42.01 28.91
N LEU A 40 17.15 41.89 29.46
CA LEU A 40 17.66 40.79 30.25
C LEU A 40 16.86 40.56 31.54
N LEU A 41 17.11 39.40 32.17
CA LEU A 41 16.77 38.98 33.54
C LEU A 41 15.32 38.44 33.65
N ALA A 42 15.04 37.27 34.23
CA ALA A 42 15.82 36.35 35.03
C ALA A 42 15.02 35.06 35.26
N LEU A 43 15.75 34.06 35.77
CA LEU A 43 15.29 33.03 36.69
C LEU A 43 14.30 31.96 36.19
N VAL A 44 14.88 30.79 35.93
CA VAL A 44 14.52 29.52 36.57
C VAL A 44 13.04 29.15 36.55
N LEU A 45 12.64 28.40 35.51
CA LEU A 45 11.72 27.30 35.70
C LEU A 45 12.23 26.06 34.97
N THR A 46 12.72 25.14 35.79
CA THR A 46 12.97 23.74 35.50
C THR A 46 11.75 23.06 34.92
N THR A 47 11.81 22.68 33.64
CA THR A 47 11.15 21.45 33.17
C THR A 47 12.08 20.80 32.16
N ALA A 48 12.73 19.72 32.59
CA ALA A 48 13.42 18.80 31.70
C ALA A 48 12.41 18.33 30.64
N LEU A 49 12.46 18.90 29.43
CA LEU A 49 11.72 18.40 28.29
C LEU A 49 12.45 17.17 27.77
N GLY A 50 12.27 16.08 28.50
CA GLY A 50 12.77 14.76 28.18
C GLY A 50 12.27 14.35 26.80
N LEU A 51 13.23 14.18 25.89
CA LEU A 51 13.25 13.29 24.75
C LEU A 51 11.87 12.77 24.29
N LEU A 52 11.25 13.48 23.35
CA LEU A 52 10.35 12.85 22.38
C LEU A 52 11.13 12.50 21.10
N ILE A 53 12.20 11.71 21.24
CA ILE A 53 12.72 10.88 20.15
C ILE A 53 11.94 9.57 20.21
N GLY A 54 10.63 9.66 19.91
CA GLY A 54 9.71 8.54 19.93
C GLY A 54 9.90 7.67 18.69
N GLY A 55 10.93 6.82 18.72
CA GLY A 55 10.99 5.55 18.01
C GLY A 55 10.85 5.60 16.48
N ILE A 56 11.98 5.79 15.79
CA ILE A 56 12.17 5.16 14.48
C ILE A 56 12.19 3.64 14.68
N GLY A 57 10.99 3.04 14.71
CA GLY A 57 10.82 1.61 14.78
C GLY A 57 11.31 0.95 13.49
N ALA A 58 12.35 0.14 13.62
CA ALA A 58 12.86 -0.85 12.68
C ALA A 58 13.45 -0.32 11.35
N THR A 59 14.76 -0.11 11.34
CA THR A 59 15.58 -0.22 10.11
C THR A 59 15.73 -1.70 9.73
N GLY A 60 14.61 -2.36 9.44
CA GLY A 60 14.63 -3.54 8.60
C GLY A 60 14.81 -3.07 7.17
N ALA A 61 15.82 -3.57 6.46
CA ALA A 61 15.96 -3.41 5.02
C ALA A 61 14.75 -4.07 4.32
N SER A 62 13.62 -3.38 4.39
CA SER A 62 12.39 -3.75 3.72
C SER A 62 12.54 -3.16 2.33
N ALA A 63 12.72 -4.01 1.31
CA ALA A 63 12.51 -3.59 -0.06
C ALA A 63 11.21 -2.77 -0.08
N ALA A 64 11.33 -1.46 -0.38
CA ALA A 64 10.25 -0.50 -0.20
C ALA A 64 8.98 -1.08 -0.81
N SER A 65 8.07 -1.48 0.06
CA SER A 65 6.87 -2.18 -0.37
C SER A 65 5.96 -1.10 -0.93
N VAL A 66 5.50 -1.27 -2.17
CA VAL A 66 4.67 -0.25 -2.85
C VAL A 66 3.37 0.02 -2.08
N CYS A 67 2.95 -0.94 -1.26
CA CYS A 67 1.88 -0.76 -0.28
C CYS A 67 2.35 -0.01 0.97
N ALA A 68 1.68 1.10 1.28
CA ALA A 68 1.83 1.79 2.56
C ALA A 68 1.15 1.00 3.70
N GLY A 69 1.82 0.91 4.85
CA GLY A 69 1.27 0.33 6.07
C GLY A 69 2.08 -0.84 6.63
N ARG A 70 1.48 -1.56 7.58
CA ARG A 70 2.11 -2.70 8.25
C ARG A 70 1.86 -3.98 7.45
N PRO A 71 2.86 -4.87 7.29
CA PRO A 71 2.63 -6.18 6.70
C PRO A 71 1.68 -6.97 7.60
N ALA A 72 0.57 -7.42 7.04
CA ALA A 72 -0.49 -8.10 7.79
C ALA A 72 -0.51 -9.61 7.50
N LYS A 73 -0.29 -10.00 6.24
CA LYS A 73 -0.17 -11.41 5.86
C LYS A 73 0.72 -11.56 4.64
N THR A 74 1.59 -12.55 4.69
CA THR A 74 2.33 -13.04 3.52
C THR A 74 1.95 -14.49 3.28
N LEU A 75 1.53 -14.80 2.06
CA LEU A 75 1.22 -16.16 1.62
C LEU A 75 2.18 -16.51 0.48
N LYS A 76 3.04 -17.51 0.70
CA LYS A 76 3.91 -18.02 -0.35
C LYS A 76 3.22 -19.14 -1.12
N PHE A 77 3.43 -19.18 -2.43
CA PHE A 77 2.96 -20.25 -3.31
C PHE A 77 4.02 -20.54 -4.38
N GLY A 78 3.86 -21.62 -5.14
CA GLY A 78 4.97 -22.18 -5.95
C GLY A 78 5.65 -21.20 -6.93
N THR A 79 4.94 -20.20 -7.46
CA THR A 79 5.48 -19.23 -8.44
C THR A 79 5.73 -17.84 -7.85
N GLY A 80 5.44 -17.61 -6.58
CA GLY A 80 5.58 -16.30 -5.96
C GLY A 80 4.99 -16.16 -4.57
N GLU A 81 4.79 -14.92 -4.16
CA GLU A 81 4.27 -14.58 -2.84
C GLU A 81 3.20 -13.51 -2.98
N LEU A 82 2.11 -13.67 -2.25
CA LEU A 82 1.08 -12.68 -2.08
C LEU A 82 1.35 -11.94 -0.76
N ARG A 83 1.48 -10.61 -0.83
CA ARG A 83 1.75 -9.77 0.34
C ARG A 83 0.59 -8.83 0.54
N VAL A 84 0.08 -8.82 1.77
CA VAL A 84 -1.05 -8.00 2.19
C VAL A 84 -0.59 -7.07 3.30
N TYR A 85 -0.89 -5.79 3.14
CA TYR A 85 -0.57 -4.72 4.06
C TYR A 85 -1.86 -4.09 4.55
N LYS A 86 -1.85 -3.67 5.82
CA LYS A 86 -2.97 -2.96 6.45
C LYS A 86 -2.49 -1.62 6.98
N ASN A 87 -3.30 -0.60 6.76
CA ASN A 87 -3.26 0.64 7.53
C ASN A 87 -4.61 0.84 8.25
N ARG A 88 -4.82 2.01 8.88
CA ARG A 88 -6.04 2.25 9.68
C ARG A 88 -7.33 2.08 8.88
N SER A 89 -7.33 2.46 7.60
CA SER A 89 -8.56 2.55 6.80
C SER A 89 -8.51 1.73 5.52
N TYR A 90 -7.34 1.29 5.09
CA TYR A 90 -7.12 0.60 3.82
C TYR A 90 -6.38 -0.72 4.01
N ALA A 91 -6.71 -1.66 3.13
CA ALA A 91 -5.94 -2.84 2.86
C ALA A 91 -5.30 -2.73 1.47
N CYS A 92 -4.03 -3.09 1.38
CA CYS A 92 -3.26 -3.07 0.13
C CYS A 92 -2.70 -4.46 -0.14
N ALA A 93 -2.75 -4.91 -1.39
CA ALA A 93 -2.22 -6.19 -1.80
C ALA A 93 -1.34 -6.07 -3.05
N LEU A 94 -0.33 -6.93 -3.10
CA LEU A 94 0.49 -7.17 -4.29
C LEU A 94 0.88 -8.64 -4.39
N ALA A 95 1.08 -9.09 -5.62
CA ALA A 95 1.61 -10.42 -5.92
C ALA A 95 3.01 -10.27 -6.51
N VAL A 96 4.01 -10.85 -5.85
CA VAL A 96 5.42 -10.77 -6.25
C VAL A 96 5.87 -12.12 -6.80
N ALA A 97 6.48 -12.14 -7.98
CA ALA A 97 7.02 -13.36 -8.55
C ALA A 97 8.27 -13.82 -7.79
N ALA A 98 8.38 -15.13 -7.54
CA ALA A 98 9.55 -15.71 -6.86
C ALA A 98 10.84 -15.54 -7.67
N LYS A 99 10.73 -15.56 -9.00
CA LYS A 99 11.84 -15.39 -9.95
C LYS A 99 11.52 -14.20 -10.87
N PRO A 100 11.94 -12.96 -10.54
CA PRO A 100 11.70 -11.81 -11.41
C PRO A 100 12.51 -11.93 -12.71
N GLY A 101 12.04 -11.29 -13.79
CA GLY A 101 12.74 -11.22 -15.07
C GLY A 101 11.82 -11.47 -16.26
N ALA A 102 11.48 -12.73 -16.50
CA ALA A 102 10.59 -13.08 -17.62
C ALA A 102 9.18 -12.50 -17.42
N ARG A 103 8.70 -11.81 -18.45
CA ARG A 103 7.36 -11.22 -18.50
C ARG A 103 6.32 -12.34 -18.51
N ARG A 104 5.39 -12.34 -17.55
CA ARG A 104 4.40 -13.40 -17.36
C ARG A 104 3.05 -12.83 -16.95
N LYS A 105 2.00 -13.58 -17.24
CA LYS A 105 0.64 -13.25 -16.78
C LYS A 105 0.62 -13.30 -15.25
N MET A 106 0.32 -12.16 -14.65
CA MET A 106 0.06 -12.04 -13.22
C MET A 106 -1.23 -11.28 -12.99
N SER A 107 -1.91 -11.62 -11.91
CA SER A 107 -3.05 -10.86 -11.41
C SER A 107 -3.05 -10.84 -9.89
N VAL A 108 -3.60 -9.76 -9.35
CA VAL A 108 -3.88 -9.61 -7.93
C VAL A 108 -5.29 -9.06 -7.78
N GLN A 109 -6.03 -9.59 -6.83
CA GLN A 109 -7.39 -9.22 -6.52
C GLN A 109 -7.53 -9.03 -5.02
N ILE A 110 -8.20 -7.97 -4.62
CA ILE A 110 -8.58 -7.74 -3.23
C ILE A 110 -10.08 -7.47 -3.15
N GLN A 111 -10.76 -8.21 -2.28
CA GLN A 111 -12.20 -8.13 -2.08
C GLN A 111 -12.50 -7.81 -0.62
N PRO A 112 -13.06 -6.64 -0.31
CA PRO A 112 -13.64 -6.39 1.01
C PRO A 112 -14.98 -7.15 1.16
N ARG A 113 -15.28 -7.62 2.38
CA ARG A 113 -16.60 -8.19 2.67
C ARG A 113 -17.69 -7.16 2.41
N GLY A 114 -18.73 -7.60 1.69
CA GLY A 114 -19.85 -6.74 1.31
C GLY A 114 -19.50 -5.69 0.26
N GLY A 115 -18.37 -5.82 -0.45
CA GLY A 115 -18.00 -4.92 -1.54
C GLY A 115 -17.50 -5.67 -2.77
N HIS A 116 -17.32 -4.92 -3.86
CA HIS A 116 -16.81 -5.44 -5.12
C HIS A 116 -15.30 -5.70 -5.05
N PRO A 117 -14.82 -6.78 -5.69
CA PRO A 117 -13.41 -7.03 -5.78
C PRO A 117 -12.72 -6.02 -6.71
N VAL A 118 -11.56 -5.53 -6.31
CA VAL A 118 -10.66 -4.74 -7.15
C VAL A 118 -9.57 -5.66 -7.67
N VAL A 119 -9.37 -5.67 -8.97
CA VAL A 119 -8.44 -6.56 -9.69
C VAL A 119 -7.44 -5.72 -10.47
N ASP A 120 -6.17 -6.11 -10.40
CA ASP A 120 -5.13 -5.69 -11.33
C ASP A 120 -4.61 -6.94 -12.04
N SER A 121 -4.55 -6.91 -13.36
CA SER A 121 -4.13 -8.07 -14.16
C SER A 121 -3.40 -7.63 -15.41
N GLY A 122 -2.38 -8.40 -15.79
CA GLY A 122 -1.55 -8.06 -16.94
C GLY A 122 -0.30 -8.92 -17.03
N ASN A 123 0.57 -8.55 -17.95
CA ASN A 123 1.85 -9.20 -18.13
C ASN A 123 2.96 -8.38 -17.47
N PHE A 124 3.46 -8.88 -16.34
CA PHE A 124 4.45 -8.20 -15.50
C PHE A 124 5.76 -8.99 -15.43
N THR A 125 6.85 -8.32 -15.07
CA THR A 125 8.20 -8.94 -14.94
C THR A 125 8.57 -9.23 -13.49
N ARG A 126 8.03 -8.46 -12.54
CA ARG A 126 8.37 -8.54 -11.10
C ARG A 126 7.15 -8.75 -10.21
N GLN A 127 6.12 -7.93 -10.35
CA GLN A 127 4.94 -7.96 -9.49
C GLN A 127 3.69 -7.45 -10.20
N ALA A 128 2.52 -7.89 -9.74
CA ALA A 128 1.22 -7.29 -10.03
C ALA A 128 0.75 -6.45 -8.83
N GLY A 129 0.02 -5.37 -9.09
CA GLY A 129 -0.38 -4.38 -8.11
C GLY A 129 0.65 -3.25 -7.91
N PRO A 130 0.33 -2.27 -7.06
CA PRO A 130 -0.53 -2.41 -5.87
C PRO A 130 -2.03 -2.24 -6.14
N VAL A 131 -2.85 -3.05 -5.48
CA VAL A 131 -4.30 -2.83 -5.40
C VAL A 131 -4.69 -2.49 -3.97
N THR A 132 -5.41 -1.37 -3.81
CA THR A 132 -5.82 -0.84 -2.51
C THR A 132 -7.33 -0.73 -2.43
N VAL A 133 -7.90 -1.16 -1.31
CA VAL A 133 -9.32 -0.96 -1.00
C VAL A 133 -9.48 -0.38 0.39
N HIS A 134 -10.53 0.41 0.56
CA HIS A 134 -10.93 0.89 1.88
C HIS A 134 -11.54 -0.29 2.67
N ALA A 135 -10.88 -0.70 3.74
CA ALA A 135 -11.15 -1.95 4.45
C ALA A 135 -11.45 -1.79 5.94
N LEU A 136 -11.22 -0.63 6.59
CA LEU A 136 -11.51 -0.36 8.02
C LEU A 136 -11.48 -1.63 8.91
N ASN A 137 -12.65 -2.00 9.47
CA ASN A 137 -12.88 -3.21 10.28
C ASN A 137 -13.61 -4.31 9.49
N ARG A 138 -13.58 -4.25 8.17
CA ARG A 138 -14.17 -5.27 7.29
C ARG A 138 -13.11 -6.31 6.96
N CYS A 139 -13.48 -7.58 7.04
CA CYS A 139 -12.64 -8.65 6.55
C CYS A 139 -12.39 -8.48 5.04
N VAL A 140 -11.17 -8.74 4.59
CA VAL A 140 -10.81 -8.75 3.17
C VAL A 140 -10.33 -10.13 2.76
N ARG A 141 -10.54 -10.47 1.50
CA ARG A 141 -10.00 -11.66 0.86
C ARG A 141 -9.10 -11.21 -0.28
N VAL A 142 -7.91 -11.78 -0.35
CA VAL A 142 -6.93 -11.46 -1.38
C VAL A 142 -6.63 -12.71 -2.19
N SER A 143 -6.62 -12.58 -3.51
CA SER A 143 -6.21 -13.64 -4.43
C SER A 143 -5.12 -13.10 -5.34
N GLY A 144 -4.17 -13.96 -5.72
CA GLY A 144 -3.20 -13.62 -6.74
C GLY A 144 -2.87 -14.83 -7.59
N THR A 145 -2.66 -14.59 -8.88
CA THR A 145 -2.26 -15.62 -9.84
C THR A 145 -0.96 -15.19 -10.50
N ILE A 146 0.01 -16.09 -10.56
CA ILE A 146 1.29 -15.87 -11.24
C ILE A 146 1.58 -17.11 -12.09
N SER A 147 1.67 -16.94 -13.42
CA SER A 147 1.90 -18.03 -14.38
C SER A 147 0.94 -19.22 -14.20
N GLY A 148 -0.35 -18.94 -14.00
CA GLY A 148 -1.38 -19.98 -13.85
C GLY A 148 -1.43 -20.66 -12.48
N ARG A 149 -0.54 -20.32 -11.54
CA ARG A 149 -0.66 -20.76 -10.15
C ARG A 149 -1.33 -19.68 -9.31
N THR A 150 -2.35 -20.06 -8.57
CA THR A 150 -3.15 -19.15 -7.75
C THR A 150 -2.89 -19.38 -6.27
N GLY A 151 -2.63 -18.30 -5.55
CA GLY A 151 -2.65 -18.24 -4.10
C GLY A 151 -3.83 -17.38 -3.63
N THR A 152 -4.60 -17.86 -2.67
CA THR A 152 -5.74 -17.13 -2.12
C THR A 152 -5.67 -17.14 -0.61
N THR A 153 -5.89 -15.97 0.00
CA THR A 153 -6.10 -15.87 1.44
C THR A 153 -7.53 -16.28 1.78
N GLY A 154 -7.74 -16.68 3.04
CA GLY A 154 -9.07 -16.62 3.64
C GLY A 154 -9.54 -15.17 3.81
N TRP A 155 -10.67 -15.01 4.50
CA TRP A 155 -11.05 -13.72 5.06
C TRP A 155 -10.08 -13.36 6.18
N ILE A 156 -9.35 -12.27 6.01
CA ILE A 156 -8.35 -11.75 6.93
C ILE A 156 -8.65 -10.30 7.27
N LEU A 157 -7.98 -9.73 8.27
CA LEU A 157 -8.11 -8.32 8.68
C LEU A 157 -9.49 -7.93 9.25
N CYS A 158 -10.27 -8.94 9.63
CA CYS A 158 -11.15 -8.82 10.78
C CYS A 158 -10.26 -8.52 12.02
#